data_AF-A0A8X6GYE9-F1
#
_entry.id   AF-A0A8X6GYE9-F1
#
_cell.length_a   1.000
_cell.length_b   1.000
_cell.length_c   1.000
_cell.angle_alpha   90.00
_cell.angle_beta   90.00
_cell.angle_gamma   90.00
#
_symmetry.space_group_name_H-M   'P 1'
#
loop_
_entity.id
_entity.type
_entity.pdbx_description
1 polymer ?
#
loop_
_entity_poly.entity_id
_entity_poly.type
_entity_poly.pdbx_seq_one_letter_code
_entity_poly.pdbx_strand_id
1 'polypeptide(L)'
;MEYGESHEGEALKSLENSLSLKIRPCGLFIHPKLQYLAATPDRLVDYGIVEVKCPTSCQDITPDEAISLKKFLFWKIYKFVQIQINKNRNYFCQVQGQLQVTEKEYCFFVMWTKKDVK
;
A
#
# COMPACT_ATOMS: atom_id res chain seq x y z
N MET A 1 -5.78 14.14 -6.05
CA MET A 1 -4.74 13.97 -5.02
C MET A 1 -5.30 14.20 -3.63
N GLU A 2 -6.03 15.30 -3.40
CA GLU A 2 -6.62 15.67 -2.09
C GLU A 2 -7.34 14.54 -1.34
N TYR A 3 -8.10 13.67 -2.03
CA TYR A 3 -8.82 12.58 -1.37
C TYR A 3 -7.88 11.54 -0.73
N GLY A 4 -6.75 11.24 -1.36
CA GLY A 4 -5.79 10.28 -0.82
C GLY A 4 -5.05 10.83 0.39
N GLU A 5 -4.57 12.06 0.28
CA GLU A 5 -3.83 12.76 1.33
C GLU A 5 -4.67 12.98 2.60
N SER A 6 -5.97 13.29 2.44
CA SER A 6 -6.87 13.51 3.58
C SER A 6 -7.18 12.25 4.39
N HIS A 7 -7.18 11.06 3.77
CA HIS A 7 -7.59 9.81 4.43
C HIS A 7 -6.42 8.87 4.74
N GLU A 8 -5.21 9.19 4.29
CA GLU A 8 -4.01 8.40 4.61
C GLU A 8 -3.81 8.28 6.13
N GLY A 9 -4.01 9.37 6.88
CA GLY A 9 -3.90 9.37 8.34
C GLY A 9 -4.88 8.41 9.02
N GLU A 10 -6.11 8.31 8.52
CA GLU A 10 -7.12 7.39 9.04
C GLU A 10 -6.74 5.93 8.77
N ALA A 11 -6.30 5.65 7.53
CA ALA A 11 -5.84 4.32 7.13
C ALA A 11 -4.65 3.84 8.00
N LEU A 12 -3.67 4.71 8.22
CA LEU A 12 -2.50 4.42 9.04
C LEU A 12 -2.87 4.17 10.49
N LYS A 13 -3.76 4.98 11.06
CA LYS A 13 -4.24 4.81 12.45
C LYS A 13 -4.99 3.50 12.61
N SER A 14 -5.81 3.13 11.62
CA SER A 14 -6.49 1.82 11.60
C SER A 14 -5.48 0.67 11.56
N LEU A 15 -4.45 0.76 10.72
CA LEU A 15 -3.40 -0.26 10.62
C LEU A 15 -2.60 -0.40 11.93
N GLU A 16 -2.21 0.73 12.52
CA GLU A 16 -1.42 0.78 13.75
C GLU A 16 -2.14 0.05 14.89
N ASN A 17 -3.44 0.32 15.05
CA ASN A 17 -4.28 -0.32 16.06
C ASN A 17 -4.50 -1.81 15.78
N SER A 18 -4.84 -2.19 14.54
CA SER A 18 -5.19 -3.57 14.21
C SER A 18 -4.01 -4.53 14.30
N LEU A 19 -2.81 -4.08 13.94
CA LEU A 19 -1.61 -4.93 13.91
C LEU A 19 -0.64 -4.64 15.05
N SER A 20 -0.95 -3.69 15.94
CA SER A 20 -0.07 -3.25 17.03
C SER A 20 1.36 -2.91 16.55
N LEU A 21 1.44 -2.28 15.38
CA LEU A 21 2.70 -1.89 14.76
C LEU A 21 3.17 -0.53 15.29
N LYS A 22 4.48 -0.29 15.24
CA LYS A 22 5.03 1.05 15.47
C LYS A 22 5.30 1.73 14.13
N ILE A 23 4.35 2.53 13.65
CA ILE A 23 4.44 3.22 12.37
C ILE A 23 5.22 4.53 12.54
N ARG A 24 6.17 4.83 11.66
CA ARG A 24 7.01 6.04 11.74
C ARG A 24 6.96 6.82 10.42
N PRO A 25 6.91 8.17 10.47
CA PRO A 25 7.04 8.97 9.26
C PRO A 25 8.41 8.78 8.63
N CYS A 26 8.49 9.00 7.32
CA CYS A 26 9.73 8.98 6.58
C CYS A 26 9.71 9.98 5.41
N GLY A 27 10.89 10.22 4.85
CA GLY A 27 11.08 11.05 3.66
C GLY A 27 11.60 10.23 2.50
N LEU A 28 12.33 10.92 1.61
CA LEU A 28 12.98 10.31 0.46
C LEU A 28 14.18 9.44 0.89
N PHE A 29 14.23 8.21 0.39
CA PHE A 29 15.41 7.34 0.46
C PHE A 29 16.10 7.37 -0.90
N ILE A 30 17.43 7.47 -0.89
CA ILE A 30 18.27 7.37 -2.08
C ILE A 30 18.99 6.03 -2.03
N HIS A 31 18.97 5.27 -3.13
CA HIS A 31 19.60 3.96 -3.17
C HIS A 31 21.11 4.09 -2.93
N PRO A 32 21.71 3.29 -2.00
CA PRO A 32 23.07 3.53 -1.51
C PRO A 32 24.15 3.41 -2.60
N LYS A 33 23.89 2.61 -3.64
CA LYS A 33 24.81 2.40 -4.78
C LYS A 33 24.40 3.11 -6.07
N LEU A 34 23.13 3.48 -6.22
CA LEU A 34 22.55 3.92 -7.49
C LEU A 34 21.83 5.24 -7.23
N GLN A 35 22.58 6.33 -7.08
CA GLN A 35 22.07 7.61 -6.56
C GLN A 35 20.97 8.26 -7.42
N TYR A 36 20.76 7.78 -8.65
CA TYR A 36 19.65 8.18 -9.52
C TYR A 36 18.33 7.43 -9.24
N LEU A 37 18.34 6.45 -8.33
CA LEU A 37 17.15 5.76 -7.82
C LEU A 37 16.81 6.27 -6.43
N ALA A 38 15.55 6.64 -6.24
CA ALA A 38 15.02 7.07 -4.96
C ALA A 38 13.57 6.63 -4.80
N ALA A 39 13.13 6.51 -3.54
CA ALA A 39 11.78 6.08 -3.21
C ALA A 39 11.33 6.74 -1.92
N THR A 40 10.04 7.04 -1.87
CA THR A 40 9.36 7.53 -0.66
C THR A 40 8.23 6.55 -0.37
N PRO A 41 8.41 5.57 0.53
CA PRO A 41 7.27 4.84 1.08
C PRO A 41 6.41 5.80 1.92
N ASP A 42 5.14 5.49 2.08
CA ASP A 42 4.26 6.33 2.90
C ASP A 42 4.73 6.32 4.36
N ARG A 43 5.00 5.14 4.94
CA ARG A 43 5.56 5.03 6.29
C ARG A 43 6.58 3.90 6.43
N LEU A 44 7.36 3.98 7.51
CA LEU A 44 8.21 2.89 7.97
C LEU A 44 7.53 2.08 9.07
N VAL A 45 7.79 0.78 9.03
CA VAL A 45 7.68 -0.14 10.17
C VAL A 45 9.03 -0.82 10.33
N ASP A 46 9.20 -1.64 11.38
CA ASP A 46 10.49 -2.20 11.81
C ASP A 46 11.42 -2.65 10.65
N TYR A 47 11.20 -3.85 10.12
CA TYR A 47 11.91 -4.40 8.97
C TYR A 47 11.17 -4.16 7.64
N GLY A 48 10.13 -3.31 7.63
CA GLY A 48 9.26 -3.13 6.48
C GLY A 48 8.87 -1.69 6.17
N ILE A 49 7.98 -1.55 5.20
CA ILE A 49 7.34 -0.29 4.81
C ILE A 49 5.82 -0.43 4.83
N VAL A 50 5.12 0.69 4.81
CA VAL A 50 3.67 0.77 4.57
C VAL A 50 3.45 1.60 3.32
N GLU A 51 2.56 1.12 2.45
CA GLU A 51 2.10 1.83 1.26
C GLU A 51 0.57 1.82 1.27
N VAL A 52 -0.05 2.99 1.37
CA VAL A 52 -1.49 3.21 1.46
C VAL A 52 -2.02 3.68 0.11
N LYS A 53 -3.16 3.14 -0.29
CA LYS A 53 -3.92 3.60 -1.45
C LYS A 53 -5.39 3.82 -1.08
N CYS A 54 -5.87 5.03 -1.37
CA CYS A 54 -7.25 5.46 -1.17
C CYS A 54 -7.89 5.87 -2.52
N PRO A 55 -8.24 4.91 -3.39
CA PRO A 55 -8.80 5.23 -4.70
C PRO A 55 -10.21 5.80 -4.59
N THR A 56 -10.43 7.05 -5.03
CA THR A 56 -11.74 7.73 -4.99
C THR A 56 -12.83 6.94 -5.72
N SER A 57 -12.49 6.21 -6.79
CA SER A 57 -13.44 5.36 -7.54
C SER A 57 -13.99 4.17 -6.74
N CYS A 58 -13.38 3.85 -5.59
CA CYS A 58 -13.77 2.76 -4.71
C CYS A 58 -14.14 3.26 -3.30
N GLN A 59 -14.28 4.57 -3.08
CA GLN A 59 -14.45 5.14 -1.75
C GLN A 59 -15.70 4.62 -0.99
N ASP A 60 -16.78 4.33 -1.71
CA ASP A 60 -18.10 3.98 -1.14
C ASP A 60 -18.40 2.47 -1.21
N ILE A 61 -17.42 1.65 -1.61
CA ILE A 61 -17.49 0.18 -1.67
C ILE A 61 -16.39 -0.40 -0.79
N THR A 62 -16.49 -1.68 -0.41
CA THR A 62 -15.42 -2.34 0.34
C THR A 62 -14.22 -2.66 -0.56
N PRO A 63 -13.01 -2.86 -0.02
CA PRO A 63 -11.86 -3.33 -0.79
C PRO A 63 -12.13 -4.66 -1.52
N ASP A 64 -12.85 -5.59 -0.90
CA ASP A 64 -13.19 -6.88 -1.52
C ASP A 64 -14.17 -6.72 -2.70
N GLU A 65 -15.14 -5.81 -2.60
CA GLU A 65 -15.98 -5.41 -3.73
C GLU A 65 -15.15 -4.76 -4.83
N ALA A 66 -14.20 -3.89 -4.49
CA ALA A 66 -13.32 -3.23 -5.46
C ALA A 66 -12.44 -4.24 -6.23
N ILE A 67 -11.95 -5.28 -5.56
CA ILE A 67 -11.20 -6.38 -6.17
C ILE A 67 -12.12 -7.21 -7.09
N SER A 68 -13.32 -7.55 -6.60
CA SER A 68 -14.31 -8.35 -7.34
C SER A 68 -14.79 -7.66 -8.62
N LEU A 69 -15.03 -6.35 -8.53
CA LEU A 69 -15.40 -5.48 -9.65
C LEU A 69 -14.20 -5.10 -10.53
N LYS A 70 -12.98 -5.55 -10.21
CA LYS A 70 -11.73 -5.22 -10.92
C LYS A 70 -11.46 -3.71 -11.01
N LYS A 71 -11.99 -2.92 -10.05
CA LYS A 71 -11.73 -1.48 -9.94
C LYS A 71 -10.35 -1.19 -9.33
N PHE A 72 -9.85 -2.09 -8.51
CA PHE A 72 -8.51 -2.02 -7.93
C PHE A 72 -7.73 -3.29 -8.23
N LEU A 73 -6.67 -3.16 -9.04
CA LEU A 73 -6.06 -4.30 -9.72
C LEU A 73 -4.80 -4.86 -9.04
N PHE A 74 -4.45 -4.39 -7.84
CA PHE A 74 -3.29 -4.91 -7.10
C PHE A 74 -3.49 -6.37 -6.70
N TRP A 75 -4.71 -6.75 -6.35
CA TRP A 75 -5.10 -8.14 -6.15
C TRP A 75 -5.94 -8.67 -7.31
N LYS A 76 -5.96 -9.99 -7.47
CA LYS A 76 -6.82 -10.72 -8.41
C LYS A 76 -7.45 -11.92 -7.72
N ILE A 77 -8.69 -12.23 -8.10
CA ILE A 77 -9.37 -13.45 -7.69
C ILE A 77 -8.86 -14.61 -8.55
N TYR A 78 -8.49 -15.70 -7.89
CA TYR A 78 -8.03 -16.95 -8.46
C TYR A 78 -8.90 -18.08 -7.94
N LYS A 79 -9.31 -19.00 -8.84
CA LYS A 79 -10.19 -20.14 -8.51
C LYS A 79 -11.41 -19.74 -7.66
N PHE A 80 -12.06 -18.62 -8.02
CA PHE A 80 -13.29 -18.09 -7.41
C PHE A 80 -13.25 -17.70 -5.92
N VAL A 81 -12.21 -18.06 -5.16
CA VAL A 81 -12.17 -17.82 -3.70
C VAL A 81 -10.82 -17.29 -3.22
N GLN A 82 -9.73 -17.52 -3.96
CA GLN A 82 -8.38 -17.14 -3.51
C GLN A 82 -8.01 -15.75 -4.02
N ILE A 83 -7.55 -14.88 -3.13
CA ILE A 83 -7.01 -13.57 -3.51
C ILE A 83 -5.49 -13.71 -3.65
N GLN A 84 -4.94 -13.29 -4.80
CA GLN A 84 -3.51 -13.29 -5.07
C GLN A 84 -3.04 -11.91 -5.48
N ILE A 85 -1.77 -11.59 -5.18
CA ILE A 85 -1.12 -10.37 -5.67
C ILE A 85 -0.95 -10.47 -7.19
N ASN A 86 -1.31 -9.40 -7.88
CA ASN A 86 -1.13 -9.25 -9.31
C ASN A 86 0.22 -8.62 -9.62
N LYS A 87 1.22 -9.46 -9.90
CA LYS A 87 2.61 -9.04 -10.15
C LYS A 87 2.79 -8.20 -11.43
N ASN A 88 1.80 -8.15 -12.31
CA ASN A 88 1.86 -7.42 -13.60
C ASN A 88 1.24 -6.01 -13.51
N ARG A 89 1.29 -5.36 -12.34
CA ARG A 89 0.63 -4.07 -12.10
C ARG A 89 1.59 -3.06 -11.49
N ASN A 90 1.34 -1.79 -11.79
CA ASN A 90 2.22 -0.68 -11.43
C ASN A 90 2.51 -0.61 -9.93
N TYR A 91 1.50 -0.83 -9.08
CA TYR A 91 1.70 -0.84 -7.63
C TYR A 91 2.59 -1.97 -7.13
N PHE A 92 2.60 -3.14 -7.80
CA PHE A 92 3.54 -4.20 -7.46
C PHE A 92 4.97 -3.74 -7.76
N CYS A 93 5.22 -3.18 -8.95
CA CYS A 93 6.52 -2.65 -9.32
C CYS A 93 6.96 -1.50 -8.39
N GLN A 94 6.03 -0.63 -7.99
CA GLN A 94 6.29 0.45 -7.05
C GLN A 94 6.78 -0.10 -5.70
N VAL A 95 6.06 -1.06 -5.12
CA VAL A 95 6.44 -1.70 -3.85
C VAL A 95 7.80 -2.37 -3.96
N GLN A 96 8.06 -3.13 -5.04
CA GLN A 96 9.37 -3.76 -5.23
C GLN A 96 10.50 -2.73 -5.32
N GLY A 97 10.28 -1.62 -6.02
CA GLY A 97 11.25 -0.52 -6.08
C GLY A 97 11.49 0.13 -4.72
N GLN A 98 10.42 0.41 -3.97
CA GLN A 98 10.52 0.96 -2.61
C GLN A 98 11.30 0.03 -1.68
N LEU A 99 10.99 -1.28 -1.68
CA LEU A 99 11.70 -2.27 -0.86
C LEU A 99 13.19 -2.31 -1.20
N GLN A 100 13.54 -2.32 -2.49
CA GLN A 100 14.92 -2.34 -2.93
C GLN A 100 15.69 -1.07 -2.54
N VAL A 101 15.07 0.11 -2.68
CA VAL A 101 15.71 1.39 -2.34
C VAL A 101 15.88 1.57 -0.83
N THR A 102 14.91 1.08 -0.05
CA THR A 102 14.90 1.25 1.42
C THR A 102 15.62 0.13 2.16
N GLU A 103 16.07 -0.91 1.45
CA GLU A 103 16.64 -2.15 2.01
C GLU A 103 15.72 -2.79 3.07
N LYS A 104 14.41 -2.86 2.75
CA LYS A 104 13.36 -3.42 3.61
C LYS A 104 12.86 -4.77 3.11
N GLU A 105 12.36 -5.58 4.02
CA GLU A 105 12.04 -6.99 3.78
C GLU A 105 10.62 -7.19 3.25
N TYR A 106 9.67 -6.37 3.72
CA TYR A 106 8.26 -6.50 3.38
C TYR A 106 7.52 -5.17 3.34
N CYS A 107 6.36 -5.18 2.70
CA CYS A 107 5.47 -4.04 2.59
C CYS A 107 4.07 -4.42 3.09
N PHE A 108 3.54 -3.67 4.04
CA PHE A 108 2.10 -3.63 4.29
C PHE A 108 1.45 -2.74 3.23
N PHE A 109 0.89 -3.38 2.20
CA PHE A 109 0.16 -2.67 1.17
C PHE A 109 -1.31 -2.57 1.56
N VAL A 110 -1.78 -1.36 1.83
CA VAL A 110 -3.10 -1.09 2.39
C VAL A 110 -3.99 -0.45 1.34
N MET A 111 -5.18 -1.03 1.12
CA MET A 111 -6.26 -0.36 0.42
C MET A 111 -7.29 0.11 1.42
N TRP A 112 -7.50 1.43 1.45
CA TRP A 112 -8.50 2.04 2.33
C TRP A 112 -9.67 2.59 1.53
N THR A 113 -10.87 2.41 2.09
CA THR A 113 -12.14 2.95 1.61
C THR A 113 -12.93 3.47 2.81
N LYS A 114 -13.99 4.26 2.60
CA LYS A 114 -14.85 4.71 3.71
C LYS A 114 -15.62 3.56 4.37
N LYS A 115 -15.70 2.41 3.69
CA LYS A 115 -16.44 1.24 4.15
C LYS A 115 -15.58 0.29 4.97
N ASP A 116 -14.33 0.08 4.55
CA ASP A 116 -13.42 -0.88 5.15
C ASP A 116 -11.95 -0.68 4.69
N VAL A 117 -11.03 -1.39 5.34
CA VAL A 117 -9.59 -1.43 5.05
C VAL A 117 -9.11 -2.86 4.77
N LYS A 118 -8.20 -3.02 3.82
CA LYS A 118 -7.57 -4.31 3.48
C LYS A 118 -6.06 -4.20 3.41
#